data_AF-A0A090QE02-F1
#
_entry.id   AF-A0A090QE02-F1
#
_cell.length_a   1.000
_cell.length_b   1.000
_cell.length_c   1.000
_cell.angle_alpha   90.00
_cell.angle_beta   90.00
_cell.angle_gamma   90.00
#
_symmetry.space_group_name_H-M   'P 1'
#
loop_
_entity.id
_entity.type
_entity.pdbx_description
1 polymer ?
#
loop_
_entity_poly.entity_id
_entity_poly.type
_entity_poly.pdbx_seq_one_letter_code
_entity_poly.pdbx_strand_id
1 'polypeptide(L)'
;MGKVKYLTERLAVPPEQILLISFTKKSANDLVKKVNTEGITASTFHKLGLEIIKSVEGSPPSIYDQSSQVFIQRTFKNLLAKDEYLQRAVEYFTDYIRIEKDDFQIDSFNEHIQHLKDQNYRPYKQKRIERNGRETYLREIVKSQEECKIANWLLFNGLKYEYEYPYEVSTRTPAYRQYAPDFTLFQNDKKVYLEHYGIDRNGNVPPFFANESTTLEEAKIKYNEGIEWKRNLHKRNRTICLESFSFQFQDKSVFKSLSKQLEENGFEITELSNEQKWKLIDNTASDEIKGLTRLFNTFLSLYKSNNLSFETLKMKIESLTGFERERTVAFINLFNPILWAYEKMLKEREQIDFSDMINHATNYINNGKYESPPYRYIVVDEFQDISYGRYNLLLALKNQSKTNKLFAVGDDWQSIFRFTGSDIGLFNDFDNYFGYTHTTKIENIPLRSTLN
;
A
#
# COMPACT_ATOMS: atom_id res chain seq x y z
N MET A 1 22.98 8.13 -27.54
CA MET A 1 24.44 8.43 -27.70
C MET A 1 24.83 8.80 -29.13
N GLY A 2 24.52 7.98 -30.15
CA GLY A 2 24.75 8.35 -31.55
C GLY A 2 24.09 9.69 -31.96
N LYS A 3 22.97 10.05 -31.32
CA LYS A 3 22.28 11.32 -31.56
C LYS A 3 23.12 12.55 -31.18
N VAL A 4 23.79 12.56 -30.02
CA VAL A 4 24.58 13.74 -29.60
C VAL A 4 25.74 13.97 -30.56
N LYS A 5 26.50 12.92 -30.89
CA LYS A 5 27.55 13.00 -31.93
C LYS A 5 27.01 13.46 -33.28
N TYR A 6 25.85 12.96 -33.69
CA TYR A 6 25.23 13.40 -34.93
C TYR A 6 24.86 14.90 -34.90
N LEU A 7 24.33 15.41 -33.79
CA LEU A 7 24.02 16.83 -33.63
C LEU A 7 25.29 17.70 -33.74
N THR A 8 26.37 17.31 -33.07
CA THR A 8 27.61 18.10 -33.04
C THR A 8 28.42 17.96 -34.33
N GLU A 9 28.64 16.75 -34.82
CA GLU A 9 29.53 16.47 -35.95
C GLU A 9 28.87 16.67 -37.32
N ARG A 10 27.56 16.40 -37.44
CA ARG A 10 26.85 16.48 -38.74
C ARG A 10 25.97 17.71 -38.88
N LEU A 11 25.30 18.11 -37.80
CA LEU A 11 24.44 19.30 -37.82
C LEU A 11 25.14 20.56 -37.28
N ALA A 12 26.41 20.46 -36.90
CA ALA A 12 27.22 21.56 -36.38
C ALA A 12 26.53 22.34 -35.24
N VAL A 13 25.77 21.63 -34.39
CA VAL A 13 25.13 22.22 -33.22
C VAL A 13 26.22 22.47 -32.16
N PRO A 14 26.37 23.71 -31.65
CA PRO A 14 27.36 23.99 -30.62
C PRO A 14 27.09 23.18 -29.33
N PRO A 15 28.12 22.60 -28.69
CA PRO A 15 27.94 21.79 -27.48
C PRO A 15 27.16 22.47 -26.35
N GLU A 16 27.32 23.79 -26.17
CA GLU A 16 26.64 24.61 -25.17
C GLU A 16 25.12 24.73 -25.41
N GLN A 17 24.65 24.43 -26.63
CA GLN A 17 23.23 24.39 -26.97
C GLN A 17 22.61 22.99 -26.75
N ILE A 18 23.37 22.04 -26.19
CA ILE A 18 22.92 20.67 -25.92
C ILE A 18 22.94 20.41 -24.41
N LEU A 19 21.75 20.28 -23.82
CA LEU A 19 21.59 19.88 -22.43
C LEU A 19 21.48 18.35 -22.34
N LEU A 20 22.48 17.69 -21.77
CA LEU A 20 22.47 16.25 -21.54
C LEU A 20 22.14 15.95 -20.07
N ILE A 21 21.07 15.21 -19.81
CA ILE A 21 20.55 14.93 -18.45
C ILE A 21 20.47 13.43 -18.19
N SER A 22 20.82 13.03 -16.97
CA SER A 22 20.61 11.68 -16.45
C SER A 22 20.20 11.68 -14.97
N PHE A 23 19.82 10.52 -14.44
CA PHE A 23 19.32 10.37 -13.07
C PHE A 23 20.44 10.32 -12.02
N THR A 24 21.57 9.70 -12.34
CA THR A 24 22.68 9.54 -11.41
C THR A 24 23.95 10.22 -11.93
N LYS A 25 24.83 10.62 -11.01
CA LYS A 25 26.15 11.17 -11.37
C LYS A 25 26.98 10.16 -12.18
N LYS A 26 26.85 8.87 -11.86
CA LYS A 26 27.53 7.79 -12.59
C LYS A 26 27.03 7.73 -14.04
N SER A 27 25.72 7.66 -14.24
CA SER A 27 25.09 7.62 -15.57
C SER A 27 25.41 8.89 -16.38
N ALA A 28 25.37 10.07 -15.76
CA ALA A 28 25.79 11.33 -16.40
C ALA A 28 27.26 11.30 -16.86
N ASN A 29 28.18 10.82 -16.02
CA ASN A 29 29.59 10.70 -16.39
C ASN A 29 29.82 9.65 -17.49
N ASP A 30 29.12 8.52 -17.42
CA ASP A 30 29.21 7.46 -18.41
C ASP A 30 28.66 7.93 -19.77
N LEU A 31 27.60 8.76 -19.78
CA LEU A 31 27.09 9.42 -20.97
C LEU A 31 28.13 10.31 -21.63
N VAL A 32 28.78 11.20 -20.86
CA VAL A 32 29.83 12.09 -21.39
C VAL A 32 30.98 11.28 -21.98
N LYS A 33 31.46 10.25 -21.27
CA LYS A 33 32.51 9.36 -21.77
C LYS A 33 32.14 8.66 -23.07
N LYS A 34 30.90 8.18 -23.19
CA LYS A 34 30.45 7.49 -24.41
C LYS A 34 30.17 8.44 -25.57
N VAL A 35 29.75 9.67 -25.29
CA VAL A 35 29.62 10.73 -26.31
C VAL A 35 31.00 11.18 -26.81
N ASN A 36 31.99 11.32 -25.94
CA ASN A 36 33.37 11.67 -26.31
C ASN A 36 33.47 12.85 -27.31
N THR A 37 32.77 13.93 -27.00
CA THR A 37 32.78 15.17 -27.79
C THR A 37 33.20 16.32 -26.88
N GLU A 38 34.17 17.11 -27.32
CA GLU A 38 34.69 18.26 -26.57
C GLU A 38 33.57 19.28 -26.30
N GLY A 39 33.56 19.88 -25.10
CA GLY A 39 32.56 20.87 -24.69
C GLY A 39 31.21 20.31 -24.24
N ILE A 40 30.90 19.03 -24.49
CA ILE A 40 29.66 18.41 -23.98
C ILE A 40 29.82 18.07 -22.50
N THR A 41 28.87 18.54 -21.69
CA THR A 41 28.74 18.16 -20.28
C THR A 41 27.39 17.51 -20.03
N ALA A 42 27.31 16.67 -18.99
CA ALA A 42 26.05 16.13 -18.51
C ALA A 42 25.73 16.65 -17.11
N SER A 43 24.45 16.88 -16.86
CA SER A 43 23.92 17.23 -15.55
C SER A 43 23.03 16.10 -15.03
N THR A 44 22.81 16.10 -13.72
CA THR A 44 21.71 15.34 -13.13
C THR A 44 20.52 16.25 -12.92
N PHE A 45 19.31 15.70 -12.83
CA PHE A 45 18.13 16.49 -12.47
C PHE A 45 18.35 17.31 -11.20
N HIS A 46 18.95 16.71 -10.18
CA HIS A 46 19.25 17.40 -8.92
C HIS A 46 20.27 18.52 -9.09
N LYS A 47 21.35 18.30 -9.85
CA LYS A 47 22.34 19.34 -10.13
C LYS A 47 21.72 20.50 -10.90
N LEU A 48 20.91 20.22 -11.92
CA LEU A 48 20.20 21.22 -12.70
C LEU A 48 19.22 22.03 -11.83
N GLY A 49 18.42 21.36 -11.00
CA GLY A 49 17.51 22.03 -10.06
C GLY A 49 18.25 22.97 -9.10
N LEU A 50 19.37 22.51 -8.53
CA LEU A 50 20.22 23.33 -7.65
C LEU A 50 20.76 24.56 -8.36
N GLU A 51 21.26 24.41 -9.61
CA GLU A 51 21.79 25.50 -10.42
C GLU A 51 20.72 26.56 -10.73
N ILE A 52 19.51 26.11 -11.10
CA ILE A 52 18.37 27.00 -11.33
C ILE A 52 18.05 27.79 -10.07
N ILE A 53 17.84 27.14 -8.93
CA ILE A 53 17.49 27.83 -7.67
C ILE A 53 18.60 28.81 -7.28
N LYS A 54 19.86 28.38 -7.33
CA LYS A 54 21.00 29.25 -7.00
C LYS A 54 21.07 30.49 -7.88
N SER A 55 20.75 30.37 -9.17
CA SER A 55 20.77 31.51 -10.09
C SER A 55 19.66 32.54 -9.80
N VAL A 56 18.51 32.08 -9.32
CA VAL A 56 17.34 32.92 -9.01
C VAL A 56 17.43 33.54 -7.62
N GLU A 57 17.84 32.75 -6.63
CA GLU A 57 17.88 33.15 -5.21
C GLU A 57 19.24 33.72 -4.79
N GLY A 58 20.28 33.57 -5.61
CA GLY A 58 21.65 34.02 -5.32
C GLY A 58 22.46 33.08 -4.42
N SER A 59 21.81 32.13 -3.75
CA SER A 59 22.44 31.11 -2.90
C SER A 59 21.83 29.72 -3.15
N PRO A 60 22.60 28.64 -2.97
CA PRO A 60 22.03 27.29 -3.03
C PRO A 60 21.06 27.07 -1.84
N PRO A 61 19.98 26.31 -2.05
CA PRO A 61 19.06 25.97 -0.97
C PRO A 61 19.70 25.00 0.02
N SER A 62 19.21 25.01 1.27
CA SER A 62 19.55 24.00 2.27
C SER A 62 18.73 22.74 2.00
N ILE A 63 19.38 21.60 1.78
CA ILE A 63 18.70 20.34 1.46
C ILE A 63 18.55 19.47 2.70
N TYR A 64 17.33 19.00 2.96
CA TYR A 64 17.08 17.92 3.91
C TYR A 64 17.42 16.57 3.26
N ASP A 65 18.55 16.00 3.64
CA ASP A 65 19.10 14.75 3.09
C ASP A 65 18.95 13.54 4.03
N GLN A 66 18.34 13.75 5.21
CA GLN A 66 18.13 12.70 6.21
C GLN A 66 16.95 11.81 5.84
N SER A 67 16.95 10.59 6.36
CA SER A 67 15.84 9.65 6.14
C SER A 67 14.53 10.17 6.76
N SER A 68 13.53 10.43 5.92
CA SER A 68 12.16 10.74 6.34
C SER A 68 11.51 9.61 7.14
N GLN A 69 11.99 8.36 7.01
CA GLN A 69 11.44 7.20 7.73
C GLN A 69 11.50 7.37 9.25
N VAL A 70 12.63 7.84 9.79
CA VAL A 70 12.81 8.03 11.24
C VAL A 70 11.91 9.16 11.74
N PHE A 71 11.80 10.24 10.96
CA PHE A 71 10.90 11.34 11.25
C PHE A 71 9.44 10.88 11.30
N ILE A 72 9.01 10.10 10.30
CA ILE A 72 7.65 9.56 10.20
C ILE A 72 7.34 8.65 11.39
N GLN A 73 8.25 7.73 11.76
CA GLN A 73 8.05 6.84 12.90
C GLN A 73 7.89 7.61 14.21
N ARG A 74 8.75 8.60 14.45
CA ARG A 74 8.67 9.45 15.65
C ARG A 74 7.40 10.27 15.66
N THR A 75 7.04 10.87 14.53
CA THR A 75 5.84 11.70 14.39
C THR A 75 4.58 10.88 14.58
N PHE A 76 4.48 9.71 13.96
CA PHE A 76 3.38 8.77 14.17
C PHE A 76 3.22 8.43 15.66
N LYS A 77 4.32 8.06 16.34
CA LYS A 77 4.31 7.78 17.77
C LYS A 77 3.83 8.97 18.61
N ASN A 78 4.26 10.18 18.28
CA ASN A 78 3.82 11.39 18.98
C ASN A 78 2.34 11.72 18.73
N LEU A 79 1.85 11.48 17.51
CA LEU A 79 0.45 11.75 17.16
C LEU A 79 -0.51 10.80 17.88
N LEU A 80 -0.09 9.57 18.19
CA LEU A 80 -0.87 8.62 19.00
C LEU A 80 -1.15 9.09 20.43
N ALA A 81 -0.49 10.14 20.92
CA ALA A 81 -0.82 10.77 22.20
C ALA A 81 -2.08 11.66 22.13
N LYS A 82 -2.67 11.86 20.94
CA LYS A 82 -3.91 12.62 20.74
C LYS A 82 -5.07 11.64 20.53
N ASP A 83 -6.10 11.73 21.37
CA ASP A 83 -7.24 10.79 21.39
C ASP A 83 -7.87 10.58 20.00
N GLU A 84 -8.13 11.65 19.26
CA GLU A 84 -8.72 11.57 17.93
C GLU A 84 -7.84 10.83 16.92
N TYR A 85 -6.52 11.02 16.99
CA TYR A 85 -5.58 10.31 16.11
C TYR A 85 -5.42 8.85 16.53
N LEU A 86 -5.39 8.60 17.84
CA LEU A 86 -5.34 7.25 18.41
C LEU A 86 -6.57 6.43 17.99
N GLN A 87 -7.77 7.02 18.05
CA GLN A 87 -8.99 6.38 17.59
C GLN A 87 -8.89 5.96 16.12
N ARG A 88 -8.49 6.88 15.24
CA ARG A 88 -8.30 6.57 13.79
C ARG A 88 -7.24 5.51 13.57
N ALA A 89 -6.18 5.48 14.38
CA ALA A 89 -5.14 4.47 14.28
C ALA A 89 -5.68 3.10 14.70
N VAL A 90 -6.37 3.00 15.84
CA VAL A 90 -7.01 1.75 16.28
C VAL A 90 -8.00 1.24 15.24
N GLU A 91 -8.84 2.11 14.69
CA GLU A 91 -9.77 1.79 13.59
C GLU A 91 -9.01 1.27 12.36
N TYR A 92 -7.96 1.96 11.91
CA TYR A 92 -7.17 1.52 10.76
C TYR A 92 -6.56 0.13 10.96
N PHE A 93 -6.00 -0.15 12.13
CA PHE A 93 -5.41 -1.46 12.42
C PHE A 93 -6.47 -2.56 12.60
N THR A 94 -7.67 -2.21 13.02
CA THR A 94 -8.75 -3.20 13.20
C THR A 94 -9.43 -3.54 11.88
N ASP A 95 -9.70 -2.52 11.07
CA ASP A 95 -10.63 -2.64 9.93
C ASP A 95 -9.96 -2.51 8.56
N TYR A 96 -8.80 -1.85 8.46
CA TYR A 96 -8.25 -1.40 7.17
C TYR A 96 -6.80 -1.84 6.88
N ILE A 97 -6.08 -2.37 7.86
CA ILE A 97 -4.66 -2.76 7.68
C ILE A 97 -4.52 -3.91 6.67
N ARG A 98 -5.52 -4.78 6.60
CA ARG A 98 -5.60 -5.89 5.64
C ARG A 98 -6.46 -5.51 4.45
N ILE A 99 -6.05 -5.98 3.28
CA ILE A 99 -6.81 -5.78 2.04
C ILE A 99 -7.87 -6.87 1.98
N GLU A 100 -9.13 -6.48 2.07
CA GLU A 100 -10.27 -7.37 1.86
C GLU A 100 -10.32 -7.79 0.39
N LYS A 101 -10.26 -9.09 0.14
CA LYS A 101 -10.86 -9.67 -1.06
C LYS A 101 -12.25 -10.16 -0.66
N ASP A 102 -13.26 -9.79 -1.45
CA ASP A 102 -14.58 -10.37 -1.31
C ASP A 102 -14.50 -11.86 -1.66
N ASP A 103 -14.85 -12.72 -0.70
CA ASP A 103 -14.83 -14.17 -0.85
C ASP A 103 -15.73 -14.62 -2.03
N PHE A 104 -16.77 -13.86 -2.37
CA PHE A 104 -17.62 -14.12 -3.54
C PHE A 104 -16.97 -13.78 -4.89
N GLN A 105 -15.82 -13.07 -4.87
CA GLN A 105 -15.03 -12.77 -6.06
C GLN A 105 -13.87 -13.75 -6.27
N ILE A 106 -13.71 -14.75 -5.40
CA ILE A 106 -12.67 -15.76 -5.55
C ILE A 106 -13.22 -16.94 -6.36
N ASP A 107 -12.69 -17.10 -7.58
CA ASP A 107 -13.23 -18.02 -8.58
C ASP A 107 -12.84 -19.49 -8.33
N SER A 108 -11.82 -19.76 -7.51
CA SER A 108 -11.34 -21.13 -7.30
C SER A 108 -10.88 -21.42 -5.87
N PHE A 109 -11.05 -22.67 -5.46
CA PHE A 109 -10.56 -23.18 -4.18
C PHE A 109 -9.04 -22.99 -4.00
N ASN A 110 -8.26 -23.19 -5.07
CA ASN A 110 -6.80 -23.02 -5.02
C ASN A 110 -6.39 -21.55 -4.80
N GLU A 111 -7.08 -20.61 -5.45
CA GLU A 111 -6.87 -19.18 -5.20
C GLU A 111 -7.21 -18.82 -3.75
N HIS A 112 -8.33 -19.34 -3.23
CA HIS A 112 -8.71 -19.12 -1.84
C HIS A 112 -7.65 -19.66 -0.86
N ILE A 113 -7.17 -20.89 -1.04
CA ILE A 113 -6.13 -21.47 -0.18
C ILE A 113 -4.81 -20.69 -0.25
N GLN A 114 -4.40 -20.27 -1.44
CA GLN A 114 -3.20 -19.45 -1.59
C GLN A 114 -3.37 -18.10 -0.88
N HIS A 115 -4.53 -17.46 -1.04
CA HIS A 115 -4.88 -16.23 -0.34
C HIS A 115 -4.82 -16.38 1.19
N LEU A 116 -5.40 -17.45 1.76
CA LEU A 116 -5.32 -17.71 3.20
C LEU A 116 -3.88 -17.88 3.70
N LYS A 117 -3.05 -18.62 2.95
CA LYS A 117 -1.63 -18.84 3.29
C LYS A 117 -0.83 -17.55 3.26
N ASP A 118 -1.11 -16.67 2.31
CA ASP A 118 -0.40 -15.40 2.17
C ASP A 118 -0.82 -14.40 3.24
N GLN A 119 -2.11 -14.36 3.60
CA GLN A 119 -2.63 -13.39 4.57
C GLN A 119 -2.33 -13.76 6.03
N ASN A 120 -2.27 -15.06 6.37
CA ASN A 120 -2.09 -15.54 7.76
C ASN A 120 -2.91 -14.71 8.77
N TYR A 121 -4.23 -14.78 8.69
CA TYR A 121 -5.12 -13.95 9.51
C TYR A 121 -4.85 -14.12 11.01
N ARG A 122 -4.23 -13.10 11.60
CA ARG A 122 -3.75 -13.10 12.99
C ARG A 122 -4.44 -12.03 13.82
N PRO A 123 -5.43 -12.35 14.65
CA PRO A 123 -5.98 -11.37 15.57
C PRO A 123 -4.93 -10.94 16.60
N TYR A 124 -5.20 -9.85 17.31
CA TYR A 124 -4.26 -9.24 18.27
C TYR A 124 -4.15 -10.00 19.59
N LYS A 125 -4.94 -11.08 19.76
CA LYS A 125 -4.85 -11.94 20.94
C LYS A 125 -3.56 -12.77 20.90
N GLN A 126 -2.78 -12.69 21.97
CA GLN A 126 -1.62 -13.56 22.17
C GLN A 126 -2.00 -14.86 22.86
N LYS A 127 -1.44 -15.96 22.36
CA LYS A 127 -1.48 -17.27 23.01
C LYS A 127 -0.09 -17.60 23.54
N ARG A 128 -0.01 -17.90 24.83
CA ARG A 128 1.20 -18.41 25.47
C ARG A 128 1.46 -19.83 24.97
N ILE A 129 2.68 -20.08 24.50
CA ILE A 129 3.13 -21.37 23.98
C ILE A 129 4.46 -21.69 24.65
N GLU A 130 4.59 -22.92 25.11
CA GLU A 130 5.85 -23.43 25.63
C GLU A 130 6.56 -24.21 24.52
N ARG A 131 7.77 -23.78 24.14
CA ARG A 131 8.57 -24.44 23.11
C ARG A 131 9.99 -24.62 23.61
N ASN A 132 10.45 -25.87 23.67
CA ASN A 132 11.79 -26.24 24.16
C ASN A 132 12.12 -25.67 25.55
N GLY A 133 11.16 -25.68 26.48
CA GLY A 133 11.32 -25.15 27.85
C GLY A 133 11.45 -23.62 27.94
N ARG A 134 11.13 -22.89 26.86
CA ARG A 134 11.01 -21.42 26.85
C ARG A 134 9.58 -21.02 26.53
N GLU A 135 9.10 -20.03 27.25
CA GLU A 135 7.80 -19.43 27.00
C GLU A 135 7.90 -18.43 25.84
N THR A 136 7.00 -18.54 24.88
CA THR A 136 6.83 -17.60 23.77
C THR A 136 5.36 -17.25 23.61
N TYR A 137 5.09 -16.10 22.97
CA TYR A 137 3.74 -15.63 22.69
C TYR A 137 3.57 -15.54 21.18
N LEU A 138 2.60 -16.27 20.63
CA LEU A 138 2.24 -16.16 19.23
C LEU A 138 0.80 -15.66 19.10
N ARG A 139 0.55 -14.87 18.06
CA ARG A 139 -0.82 -14.59 17.63
C ARG A 139 -1.43 -15.86 17.07
N GLU A 140 -2.67 -16.16 17.46
CA GLU A 140 -3.45 -17.23 16.85
C GLU A 140 -3.63 -16.99 15.35
N ILE A 141 -3.92 -18.05 14.59
CA ILE A 141 -4.21 -17.96 13.16
C ILE A 141 -5.65 -18.46 13.00
N VAL A 142 -6.48 -17.64 12.37
CA VAL A 142 -7.89 -17.96 12.09
C VAL A 142 -8.08 -18.19 10.59
N LYS A 143 -9.23 -18.77 10.21
CA LYS A 143 -9.46 -19.30 8.86
C LYS A 143 -10.03 -18.28 7.89
N SER A 144 -10.58 -17.18 8.38
CA SER A 144 -11.10 -16.10 7.53
C SER A 144 -10.81 -14.73 8.10
N GLN A 145 -10.95 -13.70 7.26
CA GLN A 145 -10.85 -12.32 7.70
C GLN A 145 -11.99 -11.93 8.64
N GLU A 146 -13.21 -12.40 8.37
CA GLU A 146 -14.39 -12.16 9.19
C GLU A 146 -14.23 -12.78 10.59
N GLU A 147 -13.70 -14.01 10.68
CA GLU A 147 -13.30 -14.61 11.97
C GLU A 147 -12.23 -13.77 12.67
N CYS A 148 -11.27 -13.20 11.94
CA CYS A 148 -10.24 -12.35 12.54
C CYS A 148 -10.83 -11.07 13.12
N LYS A 149 -11.80 -10.48 12.43
CA LYS A 149 -12.54 -9.31 12.91
C LYS A 149 -13.37 -9.66 14.15
N ILE A 150 -14.04 -10.81 14.17
CA ILE A 150 -14.77 -11.32 15.35
C ILE A 150 -13.80 -11.52 16.52
N ALA A 151 -12.68 -12.20 16.30
CA ALA A 151 -11.66 -12.45 17.31
C ALA A 151 -11.13 -11.14 17.93
N ASN A 152 -10.80 -10.15 17.09
CA ASN A 152 -10.39 -8.82 17.54
C ASN A 152 -11.51 -8.11 18.31
N TRP A 153 -12.75 -8.17 17.82
CA TRP A 153 -13.90 -7.57 18.48
C TRP A 153 -14.14 -8.19 19.86
N LEU A 154 -14.12 -9.51 19.98
CA LEU A 154 -14.23 -10.23 21.26
C LEU A 154 -13.13 -9.78 22.24
N LEU A 155 -11.87 -9.76 21.79
CA LEU A 155 -10.73 -9.32 22.60
C LEU A 155 -10.91 -7.88 23.08
N PHE A 156 -11.28 -6.97 22.19
CA PHE A 156 -11.44 -5.55 22.49
C PHE A 156 -12.69 -5.22 23.30
N ASN A 157 -13.63 -6.17 23.42
CA ASN A 157 -14.81 -6.08 24.26
C ASN A 157 -14.67 -6.84 25.59
N GLY A 158 -13.44 -7.22 25.95
CA GLY A 158 -13.13 -7.87 27.22
C GLY A 158 -13.64 -9.31 27.33
N LEU A 159 -14.05 -9.92 26.22
CA LEU A 159 -14.62 -11.26 26.19
C LEU A 159 -13.49 -12.29 26.07
N LYS A 160 -13.42 -13.19 27.06
CA LYS A 160 -12.50 -14.32 27.02
C LYS A 160 -13.06 -15.40 26.09
N TYR A 161 -12.27 -15.78 25.08
CA TYR A 161 -12.61 -16.86 24.16
C TYR A 161 -11.44 -17.81 23.93
N GLU A 162 -11.73 -19.00 23.40
CA GLU A 162 -10.79 -19.94 22.80
C GLU A 162 -11.22 -20.26 21.36
N TYR A 163 -10.29 -20.16 20.40
CA TYR A 163 -10.55 -20.44 18.99
C TYR A 163 -10.44 -21.94 18.68
N GLU A 164 -11.39 -22.49 17.94
CA GLU A 164 -11.52 -23.93 17.65
C GLU A 164 -11.37 -24.83 18.90
N TYR A 165 -11.93 -24.40 20.03
CA TYR A 165 -11.92 -25.21 21.25
C TYR A 165 -12.83 -26.43 21.08
N PRO A 166 -12.36 -27.67 21.39
CA PRO A 166 -13.17 -28.86 21.20
C PRO A 166 -14.50 -28.78 21.94
N TYR A 167 -15.59 -29.09 21.24
CA TYR A 167 -16.93 -29.17 21.83
C TYR A 167 -16.96 -30.19 22.96
N GLU A 168 -17.73 -29.91 24.02
CA GLU A 168 -17.67 -30.69 25.26
C GLU A 168 -18.21 -32.11 25.16
N VAL A 169 -19.14 -32.34 24.23
CA VAL A 169 -19.71 -33.68 23.98
C VAL A 169 -18.96 -34.33 22.82
N SER A 170 -18.60 -35.60 22.97
CA SER A 170 -17.94 -36.35 21.90
C SER A 170 -18.84 -36.44 20.66
N THR A 171 -18.36 -35.93 19.53
CA THR A 171 -19.03 -36.03 18.22
C THR A 171 -18.23 -36.88 17.22
N ARG A 172 -17.11 -37.47 17.67
CA ARG A 172 -16.23 -38.27 16.81
C ARG A 172 -16.93 -39.52 16.32
N THR A 173 -16.83 -39.76 15.02
CA THR A 173 -17.24 -41.01 14.36
C THR A 173 -16.11 -41.47 13.42
N PRO A 174 -16.16 -42.67 12.83
CA PRO A 174 -15.20 -43.06 11.80
C PRO A 174 -15.14 -42.10 10.60
N ALA A 175 -16.24 -41.37 10.32
CA ALA A 175 -16.34 -40.42 9.21
C ALA A 175 -16.06 -38.96 9.61
N TYR A 176 -16.16 -38.60 10.88
CA TYR A 176 -16.12 -37.20 11.34
C TYR A 176 -15.22 -37.00 12.56
N ARG A 177 -14.45 -35.91 12.52
CA ARG A 177 -13.60 -35.45 13.64
C ARG A 177 -14.45 -34.86 14.79
N GLN A 178 -13.79 -34.58 15.91
CA GLN A 178 -14.43 -33.85 17.01
C GLN A 178 -14.84 -32.46 16.50
N TYR A 179 -16.08 -32.10 16.77
CA TYR A 179 -16.61 -30.78 16.48
C TYR A 179 -15.88 -29.75 17.33
N ALA A 180 -15.47 -28.67 16.68
CA ALA A 180 -14.86 -27.51 17.30
C ALA A 180 -15.58 -26.28 16.71
N PRO A 181 -16.38 -25.56 17.51
CA PRO A 181 -16.95 -24.28 17.11
C PRO A 181 -15.84 -23.26 16.84
N ASP A 182 -16.12 -22.26 16.00
CA ASP A 182 -15.10 -21.25 15.66
C ASP A 182 -14.59 -20.55 16.92
N PHE A 183 -15.51 -20.16 17.82
CA PHE A 183 -15.16 -19.59 19.11
C PHE A 183 -15.93 -20.25 20.25
N THR A 184 -15.27 -20.43 21.39
CA THR A 184 -15.92 -20.78 22.66
C THR A 184 -15.63 -19.69 23.68
N LEU A 185 -16.66 -19.05 24.22
CA LEU A 185 -16.55 -17.93 25.14
C LEU A 185 -16.82 -18.38 26.59
N PHE A 186 -16.12 -17.74 27.53
CA PHE A 186 -16.19 -18.05 28.96
C PHE A 186 -16.33 -16.79 29.80
N GLN A 187 -17.31 -16.74 30.71
CA GLN A 187 -17.45 -15.65 31.68
C GLN A 187 -18.26 -16.10 32.90
N ASN A 188 -17.76 -15.93 34.12
CA ASN A 188 -18.46 -16.24 35.38
C ASN A 188 -19.14 -17.63 35.35
N ASP A 189 -18.36 -18.68 35.07
CA ASP A 189 -18.81 -20.08 34.88
C ASP A 189 -19.77 -20.35 33.72
N LYS A 190 -20.20 -19.32 32.98
CA LYS A 190 -20.97 -19.46 31.75
C LYS A 190 -20.04 -19.83 30.60
N LYS A 191 -20.55 -20.69 29.73
CA LYS A 191 -19.90 -21.10 28.49
C LYS A 191 -20.90 -21.04 27.35
N VAL A 192 -20.54 -20.35 26.28
CA VAL A 192 -21.32 -20.31 25.03
C VAL A 192 -20.39 -20.56 23.85
N TYR A 193 -20.97 -21.13 22.80
CA TYR A 193 -20.28 -21.38 21.55
C TYR A 193 -20.67 -20.30 20.54
N LEU A 194 -19.82 -20.00 19.59
CA LEU A 194 -20.09 -19.05 18.51
C LEU A 194 -19.58 -19.63 17.19
N GLU A 195 -20.47 -19.63 16.21
CA GLU A 195 -20.23 -20.03 14.84
C GLU A 195 -20.36 -18.83 13.89
N HIS A 196 -19.46 -18.77 12.93
CA HIS A 196 -19.49 -17.79 11.86
C HIS A 196 -19.70 -18.48 10.52
N TYR A 197 -20.81 -18.16 9.86
CA TYR A 197 -21.20 -18.76 8.61
C TYR A 197 -20.95 -17.84 7.43
N GLY A 198 -20.10 -18.27 6.50
CA GLY A 198 -19.77 -17.57 5.26
C GLY A 198 -20.88 -17.65 4.21
N ILE A 199 -22.11 -17.27 4.55
CA ILE A 199 -23.28 -17.30 3.64
C ILE A 199 -23.89 -15.92 3.44
N ASP A 200 -24.51 -15.74 2.27
CA ASP A 200 -25.31 -14.55 1.95
C ASP A 200 -26.72 -14.62 2.59
N ARG A 201 -27.56 -13.59 2.36
CA ARG A 201 -28.94 -13.53 2.88
C ARG A 201 -29.85 -14.65 2.37
N ASN A 202 -29.51 -15.27 1.25
CA ASN A 202 -30.28 -16.33 0.62
C ASN A 202 -29.71 -17.73 0.96
N GLY A 203 -28.71 -17.80 1.86
CA GLY A 203 -28.03 -19.03 2.23
C GLY A 203 -27.08 -19.58 1.17
N ASN A 204 -26.68 -18.76 0.19
CA ASN A 204 -25.69 -19.15 -0.81
C ASN A 204 -24.29 -19.09 -0.21
N VAL A 205 -23.43 -20.03 -0.61
CA VAL A 205 -22.01 -20.08 -0.27
C VAL A 205 -21.16 -19.41 -1.37
N PRO A 206 -19.93 -18.96 -1.06
CA PRO A 206 -19.00 -18.45 -2.05
C PRO A 206 -18.68 -19.44 -3.18
N PRO A 207 -18.36 -18.97 -4.41
CA PRO A 207 -18.10 -19.83 -5.56
C PRO A 207 -17.00 -20.87 -5.33
N PHE A 208 -15.95 -20.51 -4.60
CA PHE A 208 -14.82 -21.41 -4.31
C PHE A 208 -15.17 -22.64 -3.44
N PHE A 209 -16.39 -22.72 -2.90
CA PHE A 209 -16.89 -23.94 -2.22
C PHE A 209 -17.18 -25.07 -3.21
N ALA A 210 -17.45 -24.73 -4.47
CA ALA A 210 -17.53 -25.70 -5.56
C ALA A 210 -16.13 -26.14 -6.00
N ASN A 211 -16.03 -27.35 -6.53
CA ASN A 211 -14.80 -27.89 -7.12
C ASN A 211 -15.14 -28.83 -8.29
N GLU A 212 -14.13 -29.41 -8.94
CA GLU A 212 -14.33 -30.31 -10.10
C GLU A 212 -15.30 -31.47 -9.84
N SER A 213 -15.48 -31.88 -8.57
CA SER A 213 -16.33 -32.99 -8.15
C SER A 213 -17.61 -32.57 -7.41
N THR A 214 -17.88 -31.27 -7.24
CA THR A 214 -19.05 -30.79 -6.47
C THR A 214 -19.55 -29.48 -7.06
N THR A 215 -20.79 -29.47 -7.52
CA THR A 215 -21.45 -28.27 -8.04
C THR A 215 -21.69 -27.24 -6.93
N LEU A 216 -21.89 -25.97 -7.29
CA LEU A 216 -22.18 -24.92 -6.32
C LEU A 216 -23.47 -25.18 -5.53
N GLU A 217 -24.50 -25.75 -6.17
CA GLU A 217 -25.75 -26.09 -5.49
C GLU A 217 -25.56 -27.25 -4.51
N GLU A 218 -24.80 -28.29 -4.86
CA GLU A 218 -24.45 -29.37 -3.92
C GLU A 218 -23.60 -28.84 -2.75
N ALA A 219 -22.65 -27.94 -3.01
CA ALA A 219 -21.84 -27.31 -1.98
C ALA A 219 -22.69 -26.48 -1.02
N LYS A 220 -23.64 -25.70 -1.57
CA LYS A 220 -24.63 -24.94 -0.80
C LYS A 220 -25.48 -25.86 0.08
N ILE A 221 -26.06 -26.92 -0.49
CA ILE A 221 -26.89 -27.88 0.26
C ILE A 221 -26.09 -28.48 1.41
N LYS A 222 -24.90 -29.03 1.10
CA LYS A 222 -24.02 -29.66 2.10
C LYS A 222 -23.61 -28.70 3.22
N TYR A 223 -23.30 -27.44 2.88
CA TYR A 223 -22.93 -26.44 3.88
C TYR A 223 -24.10 -26.10 4.80
N ASN A 224 -25.29 -25.86 4.24
CA ASN A 224 -26.51 -25.57 5.01
C ASN A 224 -26.96 -26.76 5.88
N GLU A 225 -26.84 -28.00 5.39
CA GLU A 225 -27.05 -29.20 6.21
C GLU A 225 -26.08 -29.26 7.39
N GLY A 226 -24.83 -28.83 7.20
CA GLY A 226 -23.84 -28.69 8.26
C GLY A 226 -24.26 -27.67 9.33
N ILE A 227 -24.81 -26.53 8.93
CA ILE A 227 -25.37 -25.52 9.86
C ILE A 227 -26.51 -26.15 10.68
N GLU A 228 -27.47 -26.79 10.03
CA GLU A 228 -28.60 -27.43 10.71
C GLU A 228 -28.17 -28.57 11.64
N TRP A 229 -27.14 -29.34 11.26
CA TRP A 229 -26.57 -30.36 12.13
C TRP A 229 -26.01 -29.75 13.42
N LYS A 230 -25.25 -28.64 13.33
CA LYS A 230 -24.72 -27.92 14.50
C LYS A 230 -25.84 -27.41 15.40
N ARG A 231 -26.84 -26.73 14.83
CA ARG A 231 -28.04 -26.26 15.57
C ARG A 231 -28.73 -27.38 16.33
N ASN A 232 -28.95 -28.52 15.67
CA ASN A 232 -29.58 -29.69 16.28
C ASN A 232 -28.70 -30.31 17.37
N LEU A 233 -27.38 -30.35 17.19
CA LEU A 233 -26.43 -30.84 18.19
C LEU A 233 -26.51 -30.00 19.47
N HIS A 234 -26.48 -28.68 19.35
CA HIS A 234 -26.58 -27.77 20.50
C HIS A 234 -27.94 -27.89 21.20
N LYS A 235 -29.04 -27.95 20.44
CA LYS A 235 -30.39 -28.16 20.98
C LYS A 235 -30.51 -29.46 21.77
N ARG A 236 -29.99 -30.57 21.24
CA ARG A 236 -30.05 -31.90 21.89
C ARG A 236 -29.25 -31.94 23.19
N ASN A 237 -28.09 -31.29 23.21
CA ASN A 237 -27.20 -31.25 24.37
C ASN A 237 -27.48 -30.09 25.32
N ARG A 238 -28.48 -29.25 25.03
CA ARG A 238 -28.88 -28.08 25.82
C ARG A 238 -27.72 -27.09 26.04
N THR A 239 -26.93 -26.89 25.01
CA THR A 239 -25.86 -25.90 24.98
C THR A 239 -26.27 -24.72 24.10
N ILE A 240 -25.68 -23.55 24.34
CA ILE A 240 -25.99 -22.31 23.62
C ILE A 240 -24.94 -22.09 22.54
N CYS A 241 -25.39 -21.91 21.30
CA CYS A 241 -24.55 -21.53 20.16
C CYS A 241 -25.09 -20.22 19.58
N LEU A 242 -24.25 -19.19 19.62
CA LEU A 242 -24.47 -17.92 18.96
C LEU A 242 -24.08 -18.05 17.49
N GLU A 243 -24.70 -17.26 16.63
CA GLU A 243 -24.47 -17.34 15.19
C GLU A 243 -24.20 -15.94 14.61
N SER A 244 -23.25 -15.89 13.69
CA SER A 244 -23.00 -14.73 12.84
C SER A 244 -22.89 -15.15 11.39
N PHE A 245 -23.14 -14.22 10.47
CA PHE A 245 -23.20 -14.51 9.04
C PHE A 245 -22.43 -13.46 8.23
N SER A 246 -21.81 -13.87 7.12
CA SER A 246 -21.05 -12.96 6.25
C SER A 246 -21.88 -11.79 5.73
N PHE A 247 -23.17 -12.00 5.39
CA PHE A 247 -24.05 -10.89 4.97
C PHE A 247 -24.20 -9.78 6.03
N GLN A 248 -23.94 -10.07 7.32
CA GLN A 248 -24.01 -9.09 8.41
C GLN A 248 -22.77 -8.19 8.47
N PHE A 249 -21.66 -8.58 7.83
CA PHE A 249 -20.52 -7.69 7.63
C PHE A 249 -20.83 -6.66 6.53
N GLN A 250 -21.52 -7.08 5.47
CA GLN A 250 -21.90 -6.21 4.36
C GLN A 250 -22.84 -5.08 4.79
N ASP A 251 -23.80 -5.36 5.68
CA ASP A 251 -24.71 -4.35 6.24
C ASP A 251 -24.22 -3.74 7.58
N LYS A 252 -23.00 -4.07 8.00
CA LYS A 252 -22.35 -3.62 9.25
C LYS A 252 -23.16 -3.93 10.52
N SER A 253 -24.05 -4.93 10.50
CA SER A 253 -24.88 -5.33 11.65
C SER A 253 -24.29 -6.43 12.54
N VAL A 254 -23.22 -7.11 12.10
CA VAL A 254 -22.66 -8.31 12.77
C VAL A 254 -22.37 -8.09 14.25
N PHE A 255 -21.65 -7.03 14.61
CA PHE A 255 -21.26 -6.79 16.01
C PHE A 255 -22.43 -6.34 16.87
N LYS A 256 -23.41 -5.64 16.29
CA LYS A 256 -24.66 -5.30 16.98
C LYS A 256 -25.48 -6.56 17.28
N SER A 257 -25.57 -7.48 16.31
CA SER A 257 -26.23 -8.77 16.47
C SER A 257 -25.54 -9.63 17.53
N LEU A 258 -24.21 -9.75 17.48
CA LEU A 258 -23.42 -10.51 18.45
C LEU A 258 -23.53 -9.93 19.86
N SER A 259 -23.48 -8.60 20.01
CA SER A 259 -23.65 -7.93 21.31
C SER A 259 -24.98 -8.31 21.94
N LYS A 260 -26.07 -8.19 21.17
CA LYS A 260 -27.42 -8.55 21.63
C LYS A 260 -27.50 -10.02 22.04
N GLN A 261 -26.99 -10.93 21.21
CA GLN A 261 -27.00 -12.36 21.50
C GLN A 261 -26.21 -12.69 22.77
N LEU A 262 -25.07 -12.02 23.00
CA LEU A 262 -24.25 -12.20 24.20
C LEU A 262 -24.97 -11.69 25.46
N GLU A 263 -25.53 -10.48 25.40
CA GLU A 263 -26.28 -9.86 26.51
C GLU A 263 -27.52 -10.68 26.89
N GLU A 264 -28.26 -11.20 25.91
CA GLU A 264 -29.41 -12.10 26.13
C GLU A 264 -29.01 -13.41 26.84
N ASN A 265 -27.77 -13.86 26.64
CA ASN A 265 -27.20 -15.01 27.35
C ASN A 265 -26.42 -14.61 28.61
N GLY A 266 -26.58 -13.35 29.04
CA GLY A 266 -26.05 -12.80 30.28
C GLY A 266 -24.54 -12.62 30.29
N PHE A 267 -23.92 -12.37 29.13
CA PHE A 267 -22.53 -11.93 29.05
C PHE A 267 -22.47 -10.41 29.22
N GLU A 268 -21.53 -9.96 30.04
CA GLU A 268 -21.20 -8.55 30.20
C GLU A 268 -20.10 -8.18 29.20
N ILE A 269 -20.38 -7.16 28.40
CA ILE A 269 -19.45 -6.61 27.41
C ILE A 269 -18.82 -5.35 28.01
N THR A 270 -17.49 -5.32 28.11
CA THR A 270 -16.75 -4.16 28.60
C THR A 270 -15.71 -3.77 27.56
N GLU A 271 -16.04 -2.74 26.77
CA GLU A 271 -15.16 -2.24 25.73
C GLU A 271 -13.87 -1.64 26.33
N LEU A 272 -12.73 -2.05 25.79
CA LEU A 272 -11.44 -1.48 26.13
C LEU A 272 -11.34 -0.04 25.62
N SER A 273 -10.67 0.82 26.39
CA SER A 273 -10.28 2.14 25.91
C SER A 273 -9.34 2.04 24.69
N ASN A 274 -9.28 3.10 23.87
CA ASN A 274 -8.40 3.11 22.70
C ASN A 274 -6.92 2.96 23.07
N GLU A 275 -6.51 3.45 24.25
CA GLU A 275 -5.16 3.28 24.79
C GLU A 275 -4.87 1.81 25.09
N GLN A 276 -5.84 1.10 25.69
CA GLN A 276 -5.72 -0.34 25.96
C GLN A 276 -5.70 -1.15 24.67
N LYS A 277 -6.58 -0.85 23.70
CA LYS A 277 -6.59 -1.49 22.37
C LYS A 277 -5.25 -1.27 21.66
N TRP A 278 -4.76 -0.04 21.63
CA TRP A 278 -3.49 0.29 21.01
C TRP A 278 -2.31 -0.42 21.68
N LYS A 279 -2.30 -0.51 23.02
CA LYS A 279 -1.27 -1.27 23.75
C LYS A 279 -1.22 -2.74 23.34
N LEU A 280 -2.38 -3.36 23.09
CA LEU A 280 -2.44 -4.73 22.54
C LEU A 280 -1.87 -4.79 21.12
N ILE A 281 -2.23 -3.85 20.25
CA ILE A 281 -1.72 -3.78 18.87
C ILE A 281 -0.19 -3.58 18.87
N ASP A 282 0.31 -2.59 19.59
CA ASP A 282 1.74 -2.23 19.65
C ASP A 282 2.61 -3.39 20.16
N ASN A 283 2.13 -4.11 21.17
CA ASN A 283 2.85 -5.25 21.74
C ASN A 283 2.88 -6.49 20.83
N THR A 284 1.95 -6.60 19.87
CA THR A 284 1.71 -7.86 19.13
C THR A 284 1.95 -7.76 17.63
N ALA A 285 1.92 -6.54 17.09
CA ALA A 285 1.91 -6.28 15.66
C ALA A 285 2.95 -5.22 15.26
N SER A 286 4.14 -5.27 15.87
CA SER A 286 5.22 -4.33 15.57
C SER A 286 5.60 -4.29 14.09
N ASP A 287 5.48 -5.41 13.39
CA ASP A 287 5.79 -5.50 11.96
C ASP A 287 4.71 -4.84 11.09
N GLU A 288 3.43 -4.90 11.50
CA GLU A 288 2.34 -4.18 10.83
C GLU A 288 2.54 -2.66 10.99
N ILE A 289 2.94 -2.20 12.18
CA ILE A 289 3.25 -0.79 12.46
C ILE A 289 4.45 -0.31 11.63
N LYS A 290 5.53 -1.11 11.58
CA LYS A 290 6.69 -0.82 10.71
C LYS A 290 6.28 -0.80 9.23
N GLY A 291 5.41 -1.71 8.81
CA GLY A 291 4.84 -1.77 7.47
C GLY A 291 4.09 -0.50 7.11
N LEU A 292 3.18 -0.04 7.98
CA LEU A 292 2.41 1.19 7.77
C LEU A 292 3.30 2.43 7.73
N THR A 293 4.27 2.57 8.65
CA THR A 293 5.19 3.72 8.63
C THR A 293 6.10 3.72 7.41
N ARG A 294 6.50 2.54 6.90
CA ARG A 294 7.19 2.42 5.61
C ARG A 294 6.29 2.84 4.45
N LEU A 295 5.01 2.45 4.48
CA LEU A 295 4.03 2.86 3.49
C LEU A 295 3.83 4.38 3.48
N PHE A 296 3.75 5.04 4.64
CA PHE A 296 3.73 6.51 4.72
C PHE A 296 4.97 7.13 4.09
N ASN A 297 6.15 6.57 4.31
CA ASN A 297 7.39 7.07 3.72
C ASN A 297 7.41 6.94 2.20
N THR A 298 7.00 5.78 1.70
CA THR A 298 6.84 5.57 0.25
C THR A 298 5.82 6.55 -0.33
N PHE A 299 4.67 6.71 0.31
CA PHE A 299 3.61 7.60 -0.16
C PHE A 299 4.04 9.08 -0.13
N LEU A 300 4.76 9.53 0.90
CA LEU A 300 5.37 10.87 0.95
C LEU A 300 6.29 11.11 -0.24
N SER A 301 7.18 10.16 -0.53
CA SER A 301 8.10 10.25 -1.67
C SER A 301 7.33 10.38 -2.99
N LEU A 302 6.33 9.50 -3.20
CA LEU A 302 5.48 9.52 -4.39
C LEU A 302 4.65 10.80 -4.52
N TYR A 303 4.12 11.30 -3.40
CA TYR A 303 3.32 12.53 -3.34
C TYR A 303 4.13 13.72 -3.82
N LYS A 304 5.35 13.89 -3.29
CA LYS A 304 6.22 15.02 -3.64
C LYS A 304 6.85 14.87 -5.01
N SER A 305 7.33 13.68 -5.38
CA SER A 305 8.02 13.43 -6.66
C SER A 305 7.10 13.55 -7.87
N ASN A 306 5.80 13.32 -7.67
CA ASN A 306 4.79 13.50 -8.70
C ASN A 306 4.05 14.84 -8.60
N ASN A 307 4.51 15.74 -7.72
CA ASN A 307 3.92 17.06 -7.50
C ASN A 307 2.39 16.99 -7.31
N LEU A 308 1.92 16.01 -6.52
CA LEU A 308 0.50 15.82 -6.24
C LEU A 308 -0.01 16.93 -5.34
N SER A 309 -1.24 17.37 -5.58
CA SER A 309 -1.98 18.25 -4.69
C SER A 309 -3.08 17.50 -3.95
N PHE A 310 -3.62 18.12 -2.90
CA PHE A 310 -4.76 17.57 -2.17
C PHE A 310 -5.99 17.43 -3.07
N GLU A 311 -6.19 18.36 -4.01
CA GLU A 311 -7.26 18.30 -5.00
C GLU A 311 -7.11 17.10 -5.93
N THR A 312 -5.89 16.85 -6.44
CA THR A 312 -5.62 15.67 -7.27
C THR A 312 -5.85 14.37 -6.50
N LEU A 313 -5.42 14.30 -5.24
CA LEU A 313 -5.71 13.15 -4.39
C LEU A 313 -7.21 12.96 -4.17
N LYS A 314 -7.94 14.04 -3.89
CA LYS A 314 -9.38 14.00 -3.69
C LYS A 314 -10.11 13.44 -4.91
N MET A 315 -9.78 13.91 -6.12
CA MET A 315 -10.37 13.37 -7.36
C MET A 315 -10.07 11.87 -7.53
N LYS A 316 -8.85 11.42 -7.23
CA LYS A 316 -8.50 10.00 -7.27
C LYS A 316 -9.32 9.20 -6.25
N ILE A 317 -9.49 9.69 -5.03
CA ILE A 317 -10.31 9.04 -3.99
C ILE A 317 -11.78 8.97 -4.41
N GLU A 318 -12.30 10.02 -5.05
CA GLU A 318 -13.68 10.07 -5.53
C GLU A 318 -13.97 9.07 -6.66
N SER A 319 -12.96 8.70 -7.45
CA SER A 319 -13.08 7.63 -8.45
C SER A 319 -13.11 6.20 -7.88
N LEU A 320 -12.70 6.01 -6.62
CA LEU A 320 -12.72 4.71 -5.96
C LEU A 320 -14.12 4.40 -5.42
N THR A 321 -14.42 3.12 -5.25
CA THR A 321 -15.70 2.65 -4.68
C THR A 321 -15.47 1.58 -3.61
N GLY A 322 -16.51 1.31 -2.82
CA GLY A 322 -16.50 0.25 -1.80
C GLY A 322 -15.36 0.36 -0.78
N PHE A 323 -14.84 -0.81 -0.38
CA PHE A 323 -13.80 -0.94 0.64
C PHE A 323 -12.49 -0.22 0.26
N GLU A 324 -12.12 -0.20 -1.02
CA GLU A 324 -10.91 0.47 -1.49
C GLU A 324 -10.95 1.98 -1.19
N ARG A 325 -12.11 2.61 -1.41
CA ARG A 325 -12.32 4.01 -1.06
C ARG A 325 -12.25 4.22 0.45
N GLU A 326 -12.98 3.42 1.22
CA GLU A 326 -13.01 3.53 2.69
C GLU A 326 -11.59 3.42 3.29
N ARG A 327 -10.85 2.38 2.89
CA ARG A 327 -9.46 2.15 3.31
C ARG A 327 -8.54 3.28 2.91
N THR A 328 -8.67 3.80 1.69
CA THR A 328 -7.84 4.91 1.19
C THR A 328 -8.10 6.18 2.00
N VAL A 329 -9.37 6.49 2.31
CA VAL A 329 -9.73 7.63 3.17
C VAL A 329 -9.12 7.46 4.56
N ALA A 330 -9.25 6.28 5.17
CA ALA A 330 -8.67 5.99 6.49
C ALA A 330 -7.14 6.16 6.50
N PHE A 331 -6.46 5.66 5.47
CA PHE A 331 -5.01 5.84 5.29
C PHE A 331 -4.62 7.33 5.19
N ILE A 332 -5.32 8.10 4.35
CA ILE A 332 -5.05 9.53 4.15
C ILE A 332 -5.31 10.33 5.44
N ASN A 333 -6.33 9.98 6.21
CA ASN A 333 -6.62 10.61 7.49
C ASN A 333 -5.49 10.41 8.54
N LEU A 334 -4.76 9.29 8.47
CA LEU A 334 -3.56 9.06 9.27
C LEU A 334 -2.32 9.74 8.70
N PHE A 335 -2.19 9.76 7.38
CA PHE A 335 -1.04 10.30 6.67
C PHE A 335 -0.99 11.84 6.69
N ASN A 336 -2.12 12.53 6.51
CA ASN A 336 -2.16 14.00 6.39
C ASN A 336 -1.49 14.74 7.56
N PRO A 337 -1.74 14.38 8.85
CA PRO A 337 -1.03 15.00 9.96
C PRO A 337 0.49 14.77 9.94
N ILE A 338 0.95 13.64 9.39
CA ILE A 338 2.38 13.33 9.21
C ILE A 338 2.97 14.21 8.10
N LEU A 339 2.29 14.31 6.96
CA LEU A 339 2.69 15.20 5.87
C LEU A 339 2.80 16.64 6.35
N TRP A 340 1.78 17.14 7.06
CA TRP A 340 1.80 18.50 7.62
C TRP A 340 2.98 18.73 8.58
N ALA A 341 3.26 17.76 9.45
CA ALA A 341 4.40 17.84 10.36
C ALA A 341 5.74 17.83 9.61
N TYR A 342 5.85 17.06 8.53
CA TYR A 342 7.04 17.00 7.68
C TYR A 342 7.28 18.33 6.95
N GLU A 343 6.26 18.86 6.28
CA GLU A 343 6.34 20.17 5.60
C GLU A 343 6.63 21.31 6.58
N LYS A 344 6.01 21.27 7.77
CA LYS A 344 6.30 22.22 8.84
C LYS A 344 7.75 22.14 9.30
N MET A 345 8.29 20.94 9.50
CA MET A 345 9.70 20.74 9.88
C MET A 345 10.65 21.31 8.82
N LEU A 346 10.39 21.03 7.53
CA LEU A 346 11.19 21.58 6.42
C LEU A 346 11.19 23.11 6.46
N LYS A 347 10.00 23.71 6.60
CA LYS A 347 9.84 25.17 6.68
C LYS A 347 10.57 25.78 7.88
N GLU A 348 10.42 25.20 9.07
CA GLU A 348 11.08 25.69 10.30
C GLU A 348 12.61 25.62 10.24
N ARG A 349 13.15 24.67 9.46
CA ARG A 349 14.59 24.54 9.24
C ARG A 349 15.11 25.33 8.05
N GLU A 350 14.22 26.03 7.32
CA GLU A 350 14.54 26.67 6.04
C GLU A 350 15.20 25.68 5.05
N GLN A 351 14.69 24.44 5.06
CA GLN A 351 15.17 23.35 4.24
C GLN A 351 14.11 22.94 3.22
N ILE A 352 14.56 22.37 2.11
CA ILE A 352 13.73 21.69 1.11
C ILE A 352 14.25 20.27 0.89
N ASP A 353 13.41 19.35 0.43
CA ASP A 353 13.91 18.05 -0.02
C ASP A 353 14.21 18.02 -1.53
N PHE A 354 14.71 16.88 -2.02
CA PHE A 354 15.08 16.74 -3.43
C PHE A 354 13.89 16.88 -4.38
N SER A 355 12.69 16.48 -3.96
CA SER A 355 11.49 16.64 -4.79
C SER A 355 11.06 18.10 -4.84
N ASP A 356 11.09 18.80 -3.71
CA ASP A 356 10.83 20.24 -3.64
C ASP A 356 11.79 21.04 -4.51
N MET A 357 13.08 20.70 -4.52
CA MET A 357 14.07 21.34 -5.38
C MET A 357 13.70 21.28 -6.86
N ILE A 358 13.23 20.12 -7.34
CA ILE A 358 12.78 19.96 -8.73
C ILE A 358 11.50 20.78 -8.98
N ASN A 359 10.55 20.74 -8.05
CA ASN A 359 9.28 21.47 -8.17
C ASN A 359 9.50 23.00 -8.15
N HIS A 360 10.37 23.51 -7.27
CA HIS A 360 10.75 24.92 -7.18
C HIS A 360 11.46 25.40 -8.43
N ALA A 361 12.45 24.64 -8.93
CA ALA A 361 13.15 24.97 -10.17
C ALA A 361 12.18 25.06 -11.37
N THR A 362 11.24 24.12 -11.46
CA THR A 362 10.17 24.12 -12.46
C THR A 362 9.30 25.38 -12.35
N ASN A 363 8.89 25.74 -11.13
CA ASN A 363 8.11 26.95 -10.88
C ASN A 363 8.87 28.23 -11.25
N TYR A 364 10.19 28.30 -11.04
CA TYR A 364 11.00 29.45 -11.47
C TYR A 364 11.06 29.61 -12.98
N ILE A 365 11.18 28.50 -13.72
CA ILE A 365 11.12 28.52 -15.18
C ILE A 365 9.75 29.01 -15.67
N ASN A 366 8.67 28.40 -15.18
CA ASN A 366 7.30 28.70 -15.64
C ASN A 366 6.88 30.14 -15.34
N ASN A 367 7.39 30.72 -14.25
CA ASN A 367 7.12 32.12 -13.88
C ASN A 367 8.10 33.12 -14.52
N GLY A 368 8.96 32.68 -15.44
CA GLY A 368 9.93 33.55 -16.14
C GLY A 368 11.03 34.12 -15.25
N LYS A 369 11.26 33.55 -14.06
CA LYS A 369 12.32 34.00 -13.13
C LYS A 369 13.69 33.42 -13.48
N TYR A 370 13.72 32.34 -14.25
CA TYR A 370 14.94 31.72 -14.76
C TYR A 370 14.89 31.62 -16.28
N GLU A 371 15.93 32.10 -16.95
CA GLU A 371 16.16 31.86 -18.37
C GLU A 371 17.28 30.83 -18.52
N SER A 372 16.98 29.70 -19.17
CA SER A 372 18.02 28.72 -19.44
C SER A 372 19.01 29.25 -20.48
N PRO A 373 20.25 28.72 -20.51
CA PRO A 373 21.08 28.84 -21.71
C PRO A 373 20.29 28.45 -22.95
N PRO A 374 20.62 28.96 -24.15
CA PRO A 374 19.84 28.77 -25.37
C PRO A 374 19.93 27.32 -25.89
N TYR A 375 19.38 26.37 -25.13
CA TYR A 375 19.39 24.96 -25.40
C TYR A 375 18.53 24.68 -26.62
N ARG A 376 19.16 24.28 -27.73
CA ARG A 376 18.44 23.81 -28.91
C ARG A 376 18.00 22.35 -28.76
N TYR A 377 18.75 21.55 -28.00
CA TYR A 377 18.45 20.14 -27.77
C TYR A 377 18.57 19.78 -26.28
N ILE A 378 17.54 19.11 -25.76
CA ILE A 378 17.52 18.52 -24.42
C ILE A 378 17.54 16.99 -24.61
N VAL A 379 18.61 16.34 -24.19
CA VAL A 379 18.84 14.91 -24.35
C VAL A 379 18.75 14.25 -22.98
N VAL A 380 17.83 13.30 -22.83
CA VAL A 380 17.57 12.61 -21.56
C VAL A 380 17.81 11.11 -21.75
N ASP A 381 18.58 10.53 -20.84
CA ASP A 381 18.86 9.10 -20.76
C ASP A 381 18.06 8.45 -19.63
N GLU A 382 17.80 7.14 -19.75
CA GLU A 382 17.00 6.35 -18.80
C GLU A 382 15.59 6.92 -18.58
N PHE A 383 14.94 7.42 -19.65
CA PHE A 383 13.66 8.12 -19.57
C PHE A 383 12.53 7.28 -18.95
N GLN A 384 12.64 5.96 -18.95
CA GLN A 384 11.67 5.05 -18.33
C GLN A 384 11.56 5.24 -16.80
N ASP A 385 12.57 5.82 -16.16
CA ASP A 385 12.60 6.08 -14.70
C ASP A 385 12.07 7.47 -14.33
N ILE A 386 11.41 8.18 -15.25
CA ILE A 386 10.98 9.57 -15.02
C ILE A 386 9.75 9.67 -14.11
N SER A 387 9.83 10.56 -13.11
CA SER A 387 8.67 10.96 -12.29
C SER A 387 7.98 12.19 -12.88
N TYR A 388 6.73 12.44 -12.50
CA TYR A 388 5.97 13.56 -13.04
C TYR A 388 6.62 14.94 -12.74
N GLY A 389 7.23 15.11 -11.56
CA GLY A 389 7.97 16.34 -11.23
C GLY A 389 9.17 16.59 -12.15
N ARG A 390 9.94 15.55 -12.49
CA ARG A 390 11.07 15.65 -13.43
C ARG A 390 10.59 15.88 -14.87
N TYR A 391 9.49 15.24 -15.26
CA TYR A 391 8.82 15.51 -16.52
C TYR A 391 8.43 16.99 -16.63
N ASN A 392 7.80 17.56 -15.60
CA ASN A 392 7.40 18.97 -15.60
C ASN A 392 8.60 19.90 -15.74
N LEU A 393 9.74 19.59 -15.12
CA LEU A 393 10.97 20.36 -15.29
C LEU A 393 11.46 20.36 -16.75
N LEU A 394 11.47 19.18 -17.40
CA LEU A 394 11.85 19.06 -18.80
C LEU A 394 10.88 19.80 -19.73
N LEU A 395 9.59 19.69 -19.47
CA LEU A 395 8.55 20.37 -20.23
C LEU A 395 8.70 21.89 -20.13
N ALA A 396 8.95 22.40 -18.91
CA ALA A 396 9.19 23.81 -18.67
C ALA A 396 10.40 24.34 -19.47
N LEU A 397 11.53 23.61 -19.44
CA LEU A 397 12.73 23.94 -20.22
C LEU A 397 12.49 23.88 -21.73
N LYS A 398 11.79 22.83 -22.20
CA LYS A 398 11.40 22.70 -23.61
C LYS A 398 10.54 23.87 -24.07
N ASN A 399 9.63 24.36 -23.22
CA ASN A 399 8.68 25.40 -23.59
C ASN A 399 9.24 26.83 -23.55
N GLN A 400 10.45 27.05 -23.02
CA GLN A 400 11.10 28.37 -23.07
C GLN A 400 11.36 28.86 -24.51
N SER A 401 11.52 27.96 -25.48
CA SER A 401 11.65 28.32 -26.88
C SER A 401 11.01 27.27 -27.78
N LYS A 402 10.28 27.74 -28.81
CA LYS A 402 9.63 26.87 -29.81
C LYS A 402 10.63 26.04 -30.63
N THR A 403 11.91 26.41 -30.63
CA THR A 403 12.95 25.70 -31.38
C THR A 403 13.61 24.58 -30.57
N ASN A 404 13.35 24.50 -29.27
CA ASN A 404 13.92 23.51 -28.37
C ASN A 404 13.35 22.12 -28.69
N LYS A 405 14.23 21.15 -28.88
CA LYS A 405 13.84 19.76 -29.18
C LYS A 405 14.24 18.86 -28.02
N LEU A 406 13.32 18.02 -27.57
CA LEU A 406 13.60 17.00 -26.55
C LEU A 406 13.84 15.65 -27.22
N PHE A 407 14.87 14.93 -26.76
CA PHE A 407 15.23 13.61 -27.22
C PHE A 407 15.41 12.71 -25.99
N ALA A 408 14.54 11.72 -25.84
CA ALA A 408 14.56 10.76 -24.75
C ALA A 408 15.08 9.40 -25.23
N VAL A 409 15.83 8.72 -24.37
CA VAL A 409 16.30 7.35 -24.55
C VAL A 409 15.91 6.54 -23.32
N GLY A 410 15.41 5.33 -23.51
CA GLY A 410 15.08 4.41 -22.42
C GLY A 410 14.77 3.00 -22.92
N ASP A 411 14.53 2.09 -21.97
CA ASP A 411 14.25 0.67 -22.21
C ASP A 411 13.02 0.19 -21.41
N ASP A 412 11.98 -0.22 -22.15
CA ASP A 412 10.73 -0.74 -21.60
C ASP A 412 10.93 -1.99 -20.75
N TRP A 413 11.91 -2.85 -21.08
CA TRP A 413 12.18 -4.07 -20.32
C TRP A 413 12.83 -3.79 -18.95
N GLN A 414 13.44 -2.62 -18.76
CA GLN A 414 14.02 -2.23 -17.48
C GLN A 414 13.02 -1.47 -16.58
N SER A 415 11.93 -0.98 -17.17
CA SER A 415 10.88 -0.20 -16.48
C SER A 415 10.02 -1.00 -15.47
N ILE A 416 10.02 -2.34 -15.57
CA ILE A 416 9.32 -3.26 -14.65
C ILE A 416 9.78 -3.12 -13.19
N PHE A 417 10.92 -2.49 -12.93
CA PHE A 417 11.44 -2.27 -11.57
C PHE A 417 11.01 -0.95 -10.90
N ARG A 418 10.10 -0.15 -11.54
CA ARG A 418 9.44 1.07 -11.01
C ARG A 418 10.14 1.70 -9.78
N PHE A 419 11.30 2.31 -9.99
CA PHE A 419 12.02 2.97 -8.89
C PHE A 419 11.40 4.34 -8.56
N THR A 420 11.19 4.62 -7.28
CA THR A 420 10.98 5.99 -6.73
C THR A 420 9.96 6.86 -7.47
N GLY A 421 8.77 6.33 -7.74
CA GLY A 421 7.66 7.11 -8.30
C GLY A 421 7.80 7.48 -9.76
N SER A 422 8.55 6.69 -10.53
CA SER A 422 8.48 6.73 -11.98
C SER A 422 7.09 6.33 -12.48
N ASP A 423 6.61 7.04 -13.50
CA ASP A 423 5.35 6.75 -14.18
C ASP A 423 5.65 6.25 -15.59
N ILE A 424 5.49 4.94 -15.81
CA ILE A 424 5.73 4.31 -17.11
C ILE A 424 4.83 4.89 -18.22
N GLY A 425 3.68 5.46 -17.87
CA GLY A 425 2.82 6.15 -18.82
C GLY A 425 3.52 7.33 -19.49
N LEU A 426 4.42 8.03 -18.79
CA LEU A 426 5.21 9.13 -19.37
C LEU A 426 6.15 8.64 -20.48
N PHE A 427 6.59 7.38 -20.41
CA PHE A 427 7.41 6.76 -21.44
C PHE A 427 6.55 6.21 -22.58
N ASN A 428 5.52 5.40 -22.24
CA ASN A 428 4.69 4.72 -23.22
C ASN A 428 3.84 5.67 -24.08
N ASP A 429 3.34 6.75 -23.47
CA ASP A 429 2.45 7.74 -24.10
C ASP A 429 3.19 9.06 -24.38
N PHE A 430 4.49 8.99 -24.69
CA PHE A 430 5.37 10.16 -24.79
C PHE A 430 4.83 11.28 -25.71
N ASP A 431 4.17 10.91 -26.81
CA ASP A 431 3.58 11.84 -27.77
C ASP A 431 2.39 12.63 -27.20
N ASN A 432 1.61 12.01 -26.31
CA ASN A 432 0.55 12.70 -25.57
C ASN A 432 1.13 13.77 -24.63
N TYR A 433 2.33 13.55 -24.09
CA TYR A 433 2.97 14.43 -23.11
C TYR A 433 3.87 15.52 -23.71
N PHE A 434 4.50 15.28 -24.86
CA PHE A 434 5.43 16.23 -25.50
C PHE A 434 5.00 16.71 -26.89
N GLY A 435 3.88 16.21 -27.41
CA GLY A 435 3.35 16.51 -28.73
C GLY A 435 3.96 15.63 -29.84
N TYR A 436 3.92 16.12 -31.09
CA TYR A 436 4.40 15.37 -32.25
C TYR A 436 5.79 14.77 -32.02
N THR A 437 5.85 13.44 -32.08
CA THR A 437 7.04 12.66 -31.74
C THR A 437 7.36 11.68 -32.85
N HIS A 438 8.66 11.45 -33.08
CA HIS A 438 9.13 10.37 -33.93
C HIS A 438 9.82 9.32 -33.06
N THR A 439 9.23 8.12 -32.99
CA THR A 439 9.75 7.00 -32.21
C THR A 439 10.56 6.07 -33.09
N THR A 440 11.78 5.73 -32.66
CA THR A 440 12.65 4.77 -33.35
C THR A 440 13.04 3.68 -32.37
N LYS A 441 12.78 2.41 -32.72
CA LYS A 441 13.27 1.26 -31.94
C LYS A 441 14.70 0.94 -32.36
N ILE A 442 15.58 0.72 -31.38
CA ILE A 442 16.94 0.23 -31.62
C ILE A 442 16.89 -1.28 -31.40
N GLU A 443 16.79 -2.05 -32.48
CA GLU A 443 16.89 -3.51 -32.39
C GLU A 443 18.34 -3.89 -32.13
N ASN A 444 18.66 -4.32 -30.90
CA ASN A 444 19.90 -5.03 -30.59
C ASN A 444 19.71 -5.85 -29.32
N ILE A 445 19.23 -7.09 -29.46
CA ILE A 445 19.46 -8.12 -28.44
C ILE A 445 20.11 -9.34 -29.12
N PRO A 446 21.43 -9.49 -29.05
CA PRO A 446 22.02 -10.81 -29.22
C PRO A 446 21.63 -11.65 -27.99
N LEU A 447 20.71 -12.61 -28.18
CA LEU A 447 20.48 -13.68 -27.23
C LEU A 447 21.79 -14.48 -27.09
N ARG A 448 22.44 -14.37 -25.93
CA ARG A 448 23.56 -15.23 -25.56
C ARG A 448 23.13 -16.09 -24.37
N SER A 449 22.87 -17.36 -24.63
CA SER A 449 22.80 -18.39 -23.59
C SER A 449 24.20 -19.00 -23.42
N THR A 450 24.57 -19.29 -22.18
CA THR A 450 25.57 -20.32 -21.91
C THR A 450 24.79 -21.58 -21.58
N LEU A 451 24.88 -22.58 -22.45
CA LEU A 451 24.52 -23.95 -22.07
C LEU A 451 25.67 -24.46 -21.21
N ASN A 452 25.40 -24.71 -19.94
CA ASN A 452 26.02 -25.78 -19.15
C ASN A 452 25.05 -26.18 -18.05
#